data_AF-A0A699YSV4-F1
#
_entry.id   AF-A0A699YSV4-F1
#
_cell.length_a   1.000
_cell.length_b   1.000
_cell.length_c   1.000
_cell.angle_alpha   90.00
_cell.angle_beta   90.00
_cell.angle_gamma   90.00
#
_symmetry.space_group_name_H-M   'P 1'
#
loop_
_entity.id
_entity.type
_entity.pdbx_description
1 polymer ?
#
loop_
_entity_poly.entity_id
_entity_poly.type
_entity_poly.pdbx_seq_one_letter_code
_entity_poly.pdbx_strand_id
1 'polypeptide(L)'
;MVGSLSTDSEALYGSLLGPYLDDPSNLFVISSDFCHWGRRFSYTFHDTTQGQPTAFSQYLSKYGNTICGRHPIGVLLNMLQHTATLFNVKFVKYDQSSRCERMNDSSVSYAAATVLPAV
;
A
#
# COMPACT_ATOMS: atom_id res chain seq x y z
N MET A 1 -3.37 -14.80 7.03
CA MET A 1 -2.41 -14.35 6.00
C MET A 1 -3.17 -14.01 4.73
N VAL A 2 -2.79 -12.95 4.01
CA VAL A 2 -3.38 -12.57 2.71
C VAL A 2 -2.44 -13.03 1.59
N GLY A 3 -2.97 -13.74 0.58
CA GLY A 3 -2.20 -14.27 -0.54
C GLY A 3 -2.13 -13.34 -1.75
N SER A 4 -1.82 -13.92 -2.92
CA SER A 4 -1.90 -13.22 -4.21
C SER A 4 -3.35 -13.14 -4.66
N LEU A 5 -3.96 -11.96 -4.57
CA LEU A 5 -5.37 -11.76 -4.87
C LEU A 5 -5.57 -11.17 -6.28
N SER A 6 -6.71 -11.50 -6.90
CA SER A 6 -7.24 -10.72 -8.03
C SER A 6 -7.90 -9.43 -7.52
N THR A 7 -8.08 -8.44 -8.40
CA THR A 7 -8.82 -7.21 -8.08
C THR A 7 -10.24 -7.50 -7.59
N ASP A 8 -10.90 -8.48 -8.19
CA ASP A 8 -12.26 -8.88 -7.79
C ASP A 8 -12.27 -9.51 -6.39
N SER A 9 -11.23 -10.28 -6.05
CA SER A 9 -11.07 -10.83 -4.71
C SER A 9 -10.80 -9.72 -3.69
N GLU A 10 -9.97 -8.73 -4.03
CA GLU A 10 -9.72 -7.57 -3.17
C GLU A 10 -10.99 -6.78 -2.89
N ALA A 11 -11.82 -6.54 -3.93
CA ALA A 11 -13.12 -5.90 -3.79
C ALA A 11 -14.08 -6.73 -2.94
N LEU A 12 -14.18 -8.03 -3.21
CA LEU A 12 -14.99 -8.95 -2.41
C LEU A 12 -14.61 -8.92 -0.94
N TYR A 13 -13.33 -9.12 -0.61
CA TYR A 13 -12.87 -9.07 0.78
C TYR A 13 -13.05 -7.69 1.40
N GLY A 14 -12.85 -6.62 0.62
CA GLY A 14 -13.09 -5.26 1.08
C GLY A 14 -14.53 -5.06 1.55
N SER A 15 -15.50 -5.47 0.72
CA SER A 15 -16.93 -5.41 1.10
C SER A 15 -17.28 -6.27 2.32
N LEU A 16 -16.67 -7.46 2.44
CA LEU A 16 -16.91 -8.36 3.57
C LEU A 16 -16.34 -7.83 4.89
N LEU A 17 -15.19 -7.14 4.83
CA LEU A 17 -14.49 -6.64 6.01
C LEU A 17 -14.87 -5.20 6.38
N GLY A 18 -15.45 -4.43 5.45
CA GLY A 18 -15.89 -3.04 5.66
C GLY A 18 -16.69 -2.82 6.94
N PRO A 19 -17.74 -3.60 7.25
CA PRO A 19 -18.53 -3.43 8.47
C PRO A 19 -17.72 -3.55 9.77
N TYR A 20 -16.63 -4.32 9.77
CA TYR A 20 -15.75 -4.44 10.93
C TYR A 20 -14.83 -3.24 11.10
N LEU A 21 -14.55 -2.50 10.02
CA LEU A 21 -13.80 -1.24 10.08
C LEU A 21 -14.64 -0.11 10.68
N ASP A 22 -15.97 -0.15 10.52
CA ASP A 22 -16.90 0.79 11.14
C ASP A 22 -17.06 0.60 12.66
N ASP A 23 -16.72 -0.58 13.19
CA ASP A 23 -16.79 -0.86 14.61
C ASP A 23 -15.57 -0.26 15.34
N PRO A 24 -15.77 0.75 16.23
CA PRO A 24 -14.68 1.45 16.90
C PRO A 24 -13.90 0.58 17.90
N SER A 25 -14.38 -0.63 18.21
CA SER A 25 -13.66 -1.59 19.05
C SER A 25 -12.59 -2.38 18.28
N ASN A 26 -12.60 -2.33 16.95
CA ASN A 26 -11.66 -3.04 16.10
C ASN A 26 -10.45 -2.19 15.70
N LEU A 27 -9.32 -2.86 15.51
CA LEU A 27 -8.11 -2.30 14.91
C LEU A 27 -7.64 -3.19 13.76
N PHE A 28 -7.47 -2.59 12.59
CA PHE A 28 -6.86 -3.24 11.44
C PHE A 28 -5.39 -2.85 11.31
N VAL A 29 -4.52 -3.86 11.30
CA VAL A 29 -3.08 -3.68 11.03
C VAL A 29 -2.77 -4.24 9.66
N ILE A 30 -2.44 -3.35 8.71
CA ILE A 30 -2.03 -3.74 7.35
C ILE A 30 -0.50 -3.74 7.29
N SER A 31 0.09 -4.93 7.27
CA SER A 31 1.54 -5.11 7.23
C SER A 31 2.05 -5.06 5.79
N SER A 32 2.94 -4.11 5.48
CA SER A 32 3.60 -4.01 4.18
C SER A 32 4.93 -3.25 4.29
N ASP A 33 5.97 -3.80 3.68
CA ASP A 33 7.09 -3.00 3.17
C ASP A 33 6.69 -2.39 1.82
N PHE A 34 7.38 -1.33 1.41
CA PHE A 34 7.14 -0.64 0.14
C PHE A 34 8.16 -1.10 -0.91
N CYS A 35 8.84 -0.18 -1.59
CA CYS A 35 9.74 -0.48 -2.70
C CYS A 35 10.95 -1.30 -2.22
N HIS A 36 11.13 -2.48 -2.82
CA HIS A 36 12.38 -3.23 -2.80
C HIS A 36 13.16 -2.88 -4.07
N TRP A 37 14.10 -1.94 -3.94
CA TRP A 37 14.88 -1.42 -5.06
C TRP A 37 16.28 -2.02 -5.09
N GLY A 38 16.75 -2.39 -6.27
CA GLY A 38 18.10 -2.90 -6.52
C GLY A 38 18.08 -4.16 -7.38
N ARG A 39 19.24 -4.49 -7.97
CA ARG A 39 19.40 -5.65 -8.86
C ARG A 39 19.02 -6.98 -8.20
N ARG A 40 19.27 -7.12 -6.89
CA ARG A 40 18.91 -8.33 -6.11
C ARG A 40 17.39 -8.58 -6.02
N PHE A 41 16.59 -7.54 -6.26
CA PHE A 41 15.13 -7.60 -6.29
C PHE A 41 14.58 -7.56 -7.72
N SER A 42 15.46 -7.60 -8.73
CA SER A 42 15.09 -7.45 -10.14
C SER A 42 14.27 -6.19 -10.44
N TYR A 43 14.43 -5.14 -9.63
CA TYR A 43 13.69 -3.88 -9.77
C TYR A 43 14.62 -2.69 -9.56
N THR A 44 14.95 -1.97 -10.64
CA THR A 44 15.80 -0.76 -10.60
C THR A 44 15.15 0.40 -11.34
N PHE A 45 13.82 0.46 -11.33
CA PHE A 45 13.09 1.56 -11.94
C PHE A 45 13.48 2.89 -11.28
N HIS A 46 13.74 3.89 -12.09
CA HIS A 46 14.11 5.23 -11.65
C HIS A 46 13.35 6.22 -12.52
N ASP A 47 12.34 6.88 -11.94
CA ASP A 47 11.57 7.90 -12.62
C ASP A 47 12.24 9.26 -12.42
N THR A 48 12.66 9.90 -13.51
CA THR A 48 13.19 11.26 -13.50
C THR A 48 12.09 12.33 -13.62
N THR A 49 10.85 11.92 -13.86
CA THR A 49 9.68 12.79 -13.93
C THR A 49 8.85 12.63 -12.65
N GLN A 50 8.98 13.58 -11.71
CA GLN A 50 8.11 13.58 -10.53
C GLN A 50 6.66 13.81 -10.98
N GLY A 51 5.80 12.78 -10.92
CA GLY A 51 4.48 12.89 -11.55
C GLY A 51 3.40 11.94 -11.05
N GLN A 52 2.49 12.53 -10.26
CA GLN A 52 1.07 12.20 -10.06
C GLN A 52 0.72 10.72 -9.83
N PRO A 53 0.50 10.28 -8.57
CA PRO A 53 -0.03 8.97 -8.28
C PRO A 53 -1.48 8.89 -8.76
N THR A 54 -1.67 8.33 -9.95
CA THR A 54 -2.97 7.76 -10.34
C THR A 54 -3.29 6.57 -9.43
N ALA A 55 -4.57 6.18 -9.38
CA ALA A 55 -5.11 5.16 -8.47
C ALA A 55 -4.17 3.97 -8.22
N PHE A 56 -4.13 3.44 -7.00
CA PHE A 56 -3.12 2.46 -6.54
C PHE A 56 -2.87 1.29 -7.52
N SER A 57 -3.91 0.71 -8.12
CA SER A 57 -3.79 -0.35 -9.12
C SER A 57 -3.16 0.14 -10.43
N GLN A 58 -3.48 1.35 -10.88
CA GLN A 58 -2.86 1.99 -12.04
C GLN A 58 -1.39 2.31 -11.78
N TYR A 59 -1.07 2.79 -10.56
CA TYR A 59 0.32 2.99 -10.12
C TYR A 59 1.12 1.69 -10.19
N LEU A 60 0.60 0.60 -9.63
CA LEU A 60 1.27 -0.71 -9.66
C LEU A 60 1.43 -1.23 -11.09
N SER A 61 0.39 -1.11 -11.93
CA SER A 61 0.45 -1.52 -13.34
C SER A 61 1.45 -0.69 -14.14
N LYS A 62 1.57 0.61 -13.85
CA LYS A 62 2.45 1.53 -14.59
C LYS A 62 3.92 1.36 -14.19
N TYR A 63 4.19 1.21 -12.90
CA TYR A 63 5.55 1.30 -12.36
C TYR A 63 6.13 -0.04 -11.88
N GLY A 64 5.30 -1.08 -11.74
CA GLY A 64 5.75 -2.40 -11.29
C GLY A 64 6.41 -2.40 -9.90
N ASN A 65 6.09 -1.41 -9.05
CA ASN A 65 6.74 -1.26 -7.75
C ASN A 65 6.54 -2.52 -6.89
N THR A 66 7.61 -2.96 -6.24
CA THR A 66 7.73 -4.23 -5.50
C THR A 66 7.16 -4.16 -4.08
N ILE A 67 6.00 -3.52 -3.91
CA ILE A 67 5.29 -3.44 -2.63
C ILE A 67 4.80 -4.84 -2.23
N CYS A 68 5.31 -5.39 -1.12
CA CYS A 68 5.03 -6.79 -0.74
C CYS A 68 3.59 -6.99 -0.23
N GLY A 69 3.03 -6.01 0.47
CA GLY A 69 1.66 -6.00 0.99
C GLY A 69 0.65 -5.32 0.07
N ARG A 70 0.91 -5.26 -1.25
CA ARG A 70 -0.01 -4.63 -2.21
C ARG A 70 -1.45 -5.16 -2.13
N HIS A 71 -1.63 -6.46 -1.87
CA HIS A 71 -2.95 -7.08 -1.79
C HIS A 71 -3.69 -6.72 -0.48
N PRO A 72 -3.08 -6.84 0.71
CA PRO A 72 -3.64 -6.25 1.93
C PRO A 72 -4.01 -4.76 1.81
N ILE A 73 -3.16 -3.95 1.14
CA ILE A 73 -3.44 -2.54 0.88
C ILE A 73 -4.65 -2.39 -0.04
N GLY A 74 -4.73 -3.18 -1.11
CA GLY A 74 -5.89 -3.22 -2.01
C GLY A 74 -7.19 -3.56 -1.28
N VAL A 75 -7.17 -4.56 -0.39
CA VAL A 75 -8.33 -4.90 0.45
C VAL A 75 -8.73 -3.72 1.34
N LEU A 76 -7.78 -3.07 2.05
CA LEU A 76 -8.08 -1.89 2.87
C LEU A 76 -8.71 -0.76 2.03
N LEU A 77 -8.17 -0.47 0.85
CA LEU A 77 -8.72 0.57 -0.03
C LEU A 77 -10.17 0.25 -0.45
N ASN A 78 -10.50 -1.02 -0.66
CA ASN A 78 -11.88 -1.44 -0.93
C ASN A 78 -12.75 -1.40 0.33
N MET A 79 -12.22 -1.75 1.52
CA MET A 79 -12.96 -1.61 2.79
C MET A 79 -13.43 -0.16 2.97
N LEU A 80 -12.55 0.82 2.75
CA LEU A 80 -12.84 2.26 2.85
C LEU A 80 -13.92 2.76 1.88
N GLN A 81 -14.19 2.03 0.79
CA GLN A 81 -15.29 2.34 -0.14
C GLN A 81 -16.62 1.72 0.30
N HIS A 82 -16.59 0.78 1.24
CA HIS A 82 -17.73 0.00 1.70
C HIS A 82 -18.06 0.23 3.19
N THR A 83 -17.47 1.25 3.79
CA THR A 83 -17.80 1.71 5.15
C THR A 83 -18.82 2.83 5.13
N ALA A 84 -19.66 2.91 6.17
CA ALA A 84 -20.52 4.07 6.39
C ALA A 84 -19.72 5.26 6.93
N THR A 85 -18.67 4.98 7.70
CA THR A 85 -17.78 6.00 8.26
C THR A 85 -16.83 6.50 7.18
N LEU A 86 -16.68 7.82 7.07
CA LEU A 86 -15.61 8.44 6.27
C LEU A 86 -14.32 8.38 7.06
N PHE A 87 -13.20 8.06 6.40
CA PHE A 87 -11.89 7.96 7.04
C PHE A 87 -10.86 8.85 6.35
N ASN A 88 -9.95 9.40 7.14
CA ASN A 88 -8.76 10.09 6.67
C ASN A 88 -7.54 9.14 6.76
N VAL A 89 -6.84 8.99 5.63
CA VAL A 89 -5.55 8.29 5.58
C VAL A 89 -4.43 9.30 5.66
N LYS A 90 -3.55 9.16 6.65
CA LYS A 90 -2.39 10.03 6.82
C LYS A 90 -1.12 9.20 6.94
N PHE A 91 -0.19 9.38 6.00
CA PHE A 91 1.18 8.89 6.17
C PHE A 91 1.87 9.68 7.27
N VAL A 92 2.39 8.98 8.27
CA VAL A 92 3.02 9.57 9.46
C VAL A 92 4.55 9.53 9.37
N LYS A 93 5.10 8.53 8.70
CA LYS A 93 6.55 8.42 8.50
C LYS A 93 6.86 7.65 7.23
N TYR A 94 7.95 8.06 6.59
CA TYR A 94 8.60 7.33 5.53
C TYR A 94 10.08 7.18 5.89
N ASP A 95 10.65 6.02 5.61
CA ASP A 95 12.07 5.76 5.80
C ASP A 95 12.58 4.74 4.76
N GLN A 96 13.89 4.59 4.68
CA GLN A 96 14.55 3.63 3.80
C GLN A 96 15.64 2.89 4.58
N SER A 97 15.84 1.60 4.30
CA SER A 97 16.92 0.83 4.95
C SER A 97 18.30 1.43 4.71
N SER A 98 18.46 2.10 3.56
CA SER A 98 19.68 2.78 3.12
C SER A 98 19.31 3.77 2.00
N ARG A 99 20.15 4.78 1.80
CA ARG A 99 20.05 5.66 0.62
C ARG A 99 20.81 5.01 -0.54
N CYS A 100 20.11 4.65 -1.61
CA CYS A 100 20.75 4.21 -2.84
C CYS A 100 21.27 5.42 -3.62
N GLU A 101 22.58 5.45 -3.90
CA GLU A 101 23.23 6.49 -4.69
C GLU A 101 23.75 5.95 -6.03
N ARG A 102 23.90 4.62 -6.13
CA ARG A 102 24.48 3.93 -7.28
C ARG A 102 23.62 2.73 -7.70
N MET A 103 23.76 2.32 -8.97
CA MET A 103 22.98 1.20 -9.55
C MET A 103 23.30 -0.18 -8.99
N ASN A 104 24.38 -0.32 -8.23
CA ASN A 104 24.75 -1.53 -7.51
C ASN A 104 24.24 -1.53 -6.06
N ASP A 105 23.67 -0.43 -5.58
CA ASP A 105 23.05 -0.36 -4.26
C ASP A 105 21.71 -1.12 -4.25
N SER A 106 21.21 -1.36 -3.04
CA SER A 106 19.84 -1.85 -2.85
C SER A 106 19.28 -1.33 -1.53
N SER A 107 17.96 -1.13 -1.50
CA SER A 107 17.25 -0.60 -0.35
C SER A 107 15.81 -1.11 -0.31
N VAL A 108 15.24 -1.12 0.89
CA VAL A 108 13.83 -1.38 1.14
C VAL A 108 13.22 -0.11 1.74
N SER A 109 12.09 0.31 1.20
CA SER A 109 11.34 1.47 1.71
C SER A 109 10.29 1.05 2.73
N TYR A 110 10.10 1.87 3.74
CA TYR A 110 9.10 1.70 4.79
C TYR A 110 8.21 2.93 4.84
N ALA A 111 6.91 2.73 5.02
CA ALA A 111 6.00 3.81 5.34
C ALA A 111 5.01 3.37 6.41
N ALA A 112 4.70 4.28 7.32
CA ALA A 112 3.65 4.11 8.31
C ALA A 112 2.53 5.11 8.01
N ALA A 113 1.29 4.65 8.15
CA ALA A 113 0.11 5.49 7.99
C ALA A 113 -0.93 5.16 9.07
N THR A 114 -1.73 6.17 9.42
CA THR A 114 -2.91 6.02 10.26
C THR A 114 -4.16 6.21 9.42
N VAL A 115 -5.18 5.40 9.68
CA VAL A 115 -6.52 5.51 9.10
C VAL A 115 -7.48 5.76 10.25
N LEU A 116 -8.07 6.95 10.30
CA LEU A 116 -8.91 7.40 11.42
C LEU A 116 -10.22 8.00 10.89
N PRO A 117 -11.35 7.87 11.61
CA PRO A 117 -12.59 8.51 11.22
C PRO A 117 -12.39 10.01 10.93
N ALA A 118 -12.99 10.48 9.84
CA ALA A 118 -13.08 11.89 9.49
C ALA A 118 -14.16 12.51 10.38
N VAL A 119 -13.72 13.06 11.51
CA VAL A 119 -14.55 13.86 12.43
C VAL A 119 -14.86 15.23 11.82
#